data_AF-A0A286CRF9-F1
#
_entry.id   AF-A0A286CRF9-F1
#
_cell.length_a   1.000
_cell.length_b   1.000
_cell.length_c   1.000
_cell.angle_alpha   90.00
_cell.angle_beta   90.00
_cell.angle_gamma   90.00
#
_symmetry.space_group_name_H-M   'P 1'
#
loop_
_entity.id
_entity.type
_entity.pdbx_description
1 polymer ?
#
loop_
_entity_poly.entity_id
_entity_poly.type
_entity_poly.pdbx_seq_one_letter_code
_entity_poly.pdbx_strand_id
1 'polypeptide(L)'
;MRGGRAIAELLLGLIEPSGRLPVSFARHVGQQPVFYNQVRGQHGERYADLTQDPLFAFGEGLTYTTVTYSDLVVHDPDVPAYGTVDATVRLTNSGSRPALETVQAYISDLTTSVTWAEQELKGFTQVEIAPGESLDVHLSVPAAQCSLVTADNRRVVEAGEFMLRVGPSSRREQQLSAGFRIGT
;
A
#
# COMPACT_ATOMS: atom_id res chain seq x y z
N MET A 1 -8.47 -12.17 -28.37
CA MET A 1 -9.47 -11.74 -27.38
C MET A 1 -9.71 -12.88 -26.40
N ARG A 2 -9.28 -12.78 -25.13
CA ARG A 2 -9.38 -13.86 -24.12
C ARG A 2 -10.20 -13.46 -22.87
N GLY A 3 -10.83 -12.29 -22.86
CA GLY A 3 -11.52 -11.75 -21.68
C GLY A 3 -12.65 -12.64 -21.14
N GLY A 4 -13.59 -13.06 -22.00
CA GLY A 4 -14.68 -13.94 -21.59
C GLY A 4 -14.20 -15.29 -21.05
N ARG A 5 -13.10 -15.82 -21.59
CA ARG A 5 -12.46 -17.04 -21.09
C ARG A 5 -11.88 -16.83 -19.69
N ALA A 6 -11.13 -15.75 -19.47
CA ALA A 6 -10.55 -15.45 -18.16
C ALA A 6 -11.63 -15.25 -17.09
N ILE A 7 -12.74 -14.57 -17.42
CA ILE A 7 -13.88 -14.41 -16.49
C ILE A 7 -14.52 -15.76 -16.18
N ALA A 8 -14.76 -16.60 -17.19
CA ALA A 8 -15.33 -17.93 -16.97
C ALA A 8 -14.40 -18.82 -16.12
N GLU A 9 -13.09 -18.81 -16.38
CA GLU A 9 -12.10 -19.54 -15.60
C GLU A 9 -12.06 -19.05 -14.13
N LEU A 10 -12.16 -17.75 -13.88
CA LEU A 10 -12.30 -17.20 -12.52
C LEU A 10 -13.58 -17.69 -11.84
N LEU A 11 -14.75 -17.46 -12.47
CA LEU A 11 -16.06 -17.82 -11.90
C LEU A 11 -16.19 -19.32 -11.59
N LEU A 12 -15.54 -20.16 -12.38
CA LEU A 12 -15.52 -21.61 -12.21
C LEU A 12 -14.38 -22.09 -11.29
N GLY A 13 -13.56 -21.18 -10.76
CA GLY A 13 -12.43 -21.51 -9.88
C GLY A 13 -11.32 -22.29 -10.58
N LEU A 14 -11.19 -22.17 -11.90
CA LEU A 14 -10.12 -22.78 -12.70
C LEU A 14 -8.80 -22.01 -12.61
N ILE A 15 -8.88 -20.72 -12.27
CA ILE A 15 -7.73 -19.86 -11.97
C ILE A 15 -8.02 -19.01 -10.73
N GLU A 16 -6.97 -18.53 -10.06
CA GLU A 16 -7.07 -17.70 -8.88
C GLU A 16 -7.19 -16.20 -9.23
N PRO A 17 -8.06 -15.42 -8.56
CA PRO A 17 -8.07 -13.98 -8.70
C PRO A 17 -6.84 -13.36 -8.02
N SER A 18 -6.08 -12.58 -8.79
CA SER A 18 -4.88 -11.88 -8.34
C SER A 18 -4.88 -10.38 -8.65
N GLY A 19 -5.97 -9.88 -9.24
CA GLY A 19 -6.10 -8.46 -9.57
C GLY A 19 -6.16 -7.57 -8.33
N ARG A 20 -5.53 -6.39 -8.42
CA ARG A 20 -5.64 -5.29 -7.46
C ARG A 20 -6.03 -4.01 -8.20
N LEU A 21 -6.83 -3.15 -7.58
CA LEU A 21 -7.34 -1.95 -8.20
C LEU A 21 -6.24 -0.89 -8.39
N PRO A 22 -5.97 -0.42 -9.62
CA PRO A 22 -5.02 0.67 -9.85
C PRO A 22 -5.65 2.06 -9.61
N VAL A 23 -6.92 2.12 -9.19
CA VAL A 23 -7.69 3.35 -8.96
C VAL A 23 -8.74 3.12 -7.88
N SER A 24 -9.02 4.12 -7.05
CA SER A 24 -10.13 4.09 -6.10
C SER A 24 -11.47 4.34 -6.81
N PHE A 25 -12.51 3.64 -6.38
CA PHE A 25 -13.88 3.82 -6.87
C PHE A 25 -14.67 4.68 -5.88
N ALA A 26 -15.24 5.78 -6.37
CA ALA A 26 -16.13 6.61 -5.56
C ALA A 26 -17.50 5.95 -5.37
N ARG A 27 -18.13 6.19 -4.23
CA ARG A 27 -19.53 5.83 -3.96
C ARG A 27 -20.51 6.70 -4.75
N HIS A 28 -20.14 7.97 -4.95
CA HIS A 28 -20.94 8.97 -5.65
C HIS A 28 -20.02 9.98 -6.35
N VAL A 29 -20.48 10.60 -7.44
CA VAL A 29 -19.70 11.61 -8.17
C VAL A 29 -19.32 12.81 -7.29
N GLY A 30 -20.18 13.16 -6.32
CA GLY A 30 -19.92 14.24 -5.36
C GLY A 30 -18.83 13.96 -4.33
N GLN A 31 -18.33 12.70 -4.25
CA GLN A 31 -17.19 12.34 -3.39
C GLN A 31 -15.85 12.70 -4.06
N GLN A 32 -15.84 13.00 -5.35
CA GLN A 32 -14.58 13.28 -6.06
C GLN A 32 -13.88 14.52 -5.49
N PRO A 33 -12.55 14.49 -5.34
CA PRO A 33 -11.65 13.40 -5.72
C PRO A 33 -11.52 12.26 -4.68
N VAL A 34 -11.26 11.03 -5.15
CA VAL A 34 -11.11 9.83 -4.28
C VAL A 34 -9.76 9.11 -4.40
N PHE A 35 -8.74 9.72 -5.00
CA PHE A 35 -7.39 9.14 -5.03
C PHE A 35 -6.87 8.88 -3.61
N TYR A 36 -6.13 7.78 -3.38
CA TYR A 36 -5.78 7.35 -2.01
C TYR A 36 -4.76 8.27 -1.32
N ASN A 37 -3.96 8.99 -2.09
CA ASN A 37 -2.91 9.88 -1.59
C ASN A 37 -3.44 11.31 -1.37
N GLN A 38 -4.53 11.42 -0.60
CA GLN A 38 -5.10 12.71 -0.21
C GLN A 38 -4.08 13.57 0.54
N VAL A 39 -4.14 14.88 0.32
CA VAL A 39 -3.29 15.86 0.99
C VAL A 39 -3.86 16.15 2.38
N ARG A 40 -2.99 16.23 3.39
CA ARG A 40 -3.38 16.50 4.78
C ARG A 40 -3.98 17.91 4.94
N GLY A 41 -4.78 18.11 5.99
CA GLY A 41 -5.25 19.45 6.41
C GLY A 41 -6.74 19.72 6.27
N GLN A 42 -7.56 18.71 5.95
CA GLN A 42 -9.01 18.86 5.96
C GLN A 42 -9.55 19.03 7.39
N HIS A 43 -10.51 19.94 7.56
CA HIS A 43 -11.31 20.03 8.78
C HIS A 43 -12.54 19.11 8.67
N GLY A 44 -12.59 18.09 9.51
CA GLY A 44 -13.60 17.02 9.46
C GLY A 44 -13.23 15.90 8.50
N GLU A 45 -13.97 14.80 8.57
CA GLU A 45 -13.66 13.53 7.90
C GLU A 45 -14.87 12.95 7.12
N ARG A 46 -15.96 13.72 7.03
CA ARG A 46 -17.23 13.30 6.39
C ARG A 46 -17.95 14.50 5.77
N TYR A 47 -18.76 14.23 4.76
CA TYR A 47 -19.81 15.14 4.34
C TYR A 47 -20.99 15.03 5.31
N ALA A 48 -21.94 15.97 5.24
CA ALA A 48 -23.14 15.92 6.08
C ALA A 48 -24.05 14.72 5.73
N ASP A 49 -24.01 14.26 4.49
CA ASP A 49 -24.89 13.25 3.91
C ASP A 49 -24.13 12.06 3.29
N LEU A 50 -22.80 12.05 3.32
CA LEU A 50 -21.97 11.03 2.69
C LEU A 50 -20.67 10.76 3.47
N THR A 51 -20.29 9.49 3.57
CA THR A 51 -18.96 9.09 4.07
C THR A 51 -17.86 9.46 3.08
N GLN A 52 -16.65 9.75 3.57
CA GLN A 52 -15.48 9.88 2.70
C GLN A 52 -14.81 8.54 2.36
N ASP A 53 -15.21 7.44 3.00
CA ASP A 53 -14.74 6.10 2.65
C ASP A 53 -15.10 5.77 1.18
N PRO A 54 -14.13 5.44 0.31
CA PRO A 54 -14.42 5.06 -1.07
C PRO A 54 -15.22 3.75 -1.13
N LEU A 55 -15.88 3.50 -2.26
CA LEU A 55 -16.57 2.22 -2.47
C LEU A 55 -15.56 1.07 -2.53
N PHE A 56 -14.50 1.28 -3.29
CA PHE A 56 -13.31 0.44 -3.30
C PHE A 56 -12.06 1.32 -3.28
N ALA A 57 -11.10 1.02 -2.42
CA ALA A 57 -9.86 1.77 -2.30
C ALA A 57 -8.81 1.30 -3.32
N PHE A 58 -7.85 2.18 -3.61
CA PHE A 58 -6.67 1.81 -4.39
C PHE A 58 -5.98 0.58 -3.77
N GLY A 59 -5.54 -0.31 -4.64
CA GLY A 59 -4.85 -1.53 -4.25
C GLY A 59 -5.78 -2.63 -3.72
N GLU A 60 -7.08 -2.41 -3.55
CA GLU A 60 -7.98 -3.49 -3.12
C GLU A 60 -8.14 -4.57 -4.19
N GLY A 61 -8.33 -5.79 -3.73
CA GLY A 61 -8.68 -6.95 -4.56
C GLY A 61 -8.72 -8.19 -3.68
N LEU A 62 -9.44 -9.20 -4.14
CA LEU A 62 -9.66 -10.43 -3.39
C LEU A 62 -8.88 -11.59 -3.99
N THR A 63 -8.70 -12.63 -3.19
CA THR A 63 -8.24 -13.96 -3.59
C THR A 63 -9.29 -14.98 -3.14
N TYR A 64 -9.23 -16.23 -3.62
CA TYR A 64 -10.09 -17.33 -3.13
C TYR A 64 -9.54 -18.03 -1.88
N THR A 65 -8.46 -17.51 -1.31
CA THR A 65 -7.92 -17.95 -0.02
C THR A 65 -7.88 -16.80 0.98
N THR A 66 -7.28 -16.99 2.15
CA THR A 66 -7.03 -15.91 3.12
C THR A 66 -5.54 -15.79 3.36
N VAL A 67 -4.98 -14.60 3.10
CA VAL A 67 -3.59 -14.27 3.39
C VAL A 67 -3.54 -13.23 4.50
N THR A 68 -2.80 -13.53 5.56
CA THR A 68 -2.60 -12.64 6.70
C THR A 68 -1.17 -12.12 6.73
N TYR A 69 -1.01 -10.88 7.16
CA TYR A 69 0.27 -10.18 7.28
C TYR A 69 0.62 -10.08 8.76
N SER A 70 1.87 -10.39 9.13
CA SER A 70 2.39 -10.19 10.48
C SER A 70 3.86 -9.76 10.48
N ASP A 71 4.36 -9.36 11.65
CA ASP A 71 5.79 -9.24 11.92
C ASP A 71 6.57 -8.35 10.92
N LEU A 72 6.00 -7.19 10.58
CA LEU A 72 6.71 -6.19 9.78
C LEU A 72 7.89 -5.62 10.58
N VAL A 73 9.09 -5.71 10.01
CA VAL A 73 10.33 -5.20 10.60
C VAL A 73 11.10 -4.40 9.56
N VAL A 74 11.57 -3.21 9.94
CA VAL A 74 12.62 -2.47 9.22
C VAL A 74 13.95 -2.83 9.88
N HIS A 75 14.91 -3.34 9.12
CA HIS A 75 16.14 -3.92 9.67
C HIS A 75 17.10 -2.85 10.20
N ASP A 76 17.26 -1.75 9.45
CA ASP A 76 18.08 -0.59 9.83
C ASP A 76 17.20 0.66 9.84
N PRO A 77 16.67 1.08 11.01
CA PRO A 77 15.71 2.18 11.08
C PRO A 77 16.35 3.57 10.91
N ASP A 78 17.68 3.68 10.91
CA ASP A 78 18.42 4.91 10.61
C ASP A 78 19.01 4.84 9.19
N VAL A 79 18.26 5.35 8.21
CA VAL A 79 18.56 5.21 6.79
C VAL A 79 19.28 6.47 6.27
N PRO A 80 20.45 6.35 5.61
CA PRO A 80 21.09 7.48 4.94
C PRO A 80 20.24 8.03 3.78
N ALA A 81 20.38 9.31 3.41
CA ALA A 81 19.65 9.92 2.29
C ALA A 81 19.80 9.18 0.94
N TYR A 82 20.95 8.51 0.73
CA TYR A 82 21.25 7.69 -0.45
C TYR A 82 21.15 6.18 -0.18
N GLY A 83 20.67 5.81 1.00
CA GLY A 83 20.49 4.43 1.43
C GLY A 83 19.17 3.84 0.95
N THR A 84 18.83 2.70 1.56
CA THR A 84 17.67 1.91 1.24
C THR A 84 16.96 1.54 2.53
N VAL A 85 15.63 1.66 2.53
CA VAL A 85 14.78 1.14 3.60
C VAL A 85 14.55 -0.34 3.29
N ASP A 86 15.27 -1.21 3.98
CA ASP A 86 15.11 -2.66 3.86
C ASP A 86 14.24 -3.20 4.99
N ALA A 87 13.19 -3.92 4.60
CA ALA A 87 12.19 -4.44 5.52
C ALA A 87 11.77 -5.87 5.16
N THR A 88 11.23 -6.58 6.15
CA THR A 88 10.63 -7.90 5.98
C THR A 88 9.24 -7.91 6.58
N VAL A 89 8.30 -8.56 5.91
CA VAL A 89 6.96 -8.85 6.43
C VAL A 89 6.66 -10.34 6.26
N ARG A 90 6.04 -10.95 7.26
CA ARG A 90 5.59 -12.35 7.18
C ARG A 90 4.21 -12.41 6.55
N LEU A 91 4.06 -13.24 5.52
CA LEU A 91 2.76 -13.65 4.99
C LEU A 91 2.44 -15.07 5.43
N THR A 92 1.17 -15.32 5.74
CA THR A 92 0.64 -16.67 5.98
C THR A 92 -0.64 -16.86 5.17
N ASN A 93 -0.69 -17.92 4.35
CA ASN A 93 -1.90 -18.33 3.67
C ASN A 93 -2.63 -19.35 4.55
N SER A 94 -3.70 -18.91 5.22
CA SER A 94 -4.47 -19.73 6.16
C SER A 94 -5.66 -20.45 5.52
N GLY A 95 -5.86 -20.31 4.21
CA GLY A 95 -6.92 -21.01 3.49
C GLY A 95 -6.45 -22.26 2.75
N SER A 96 -7.31 -22.76 1.85
CA SER A 96 -7.14 -24.04 1.16
C SER A 96 -6.73 -23.92 -0.31
N ARG A 97 -6.55 -22.69 -0.82
CA ARG A 97 -6.18 -22.42 -2.21
C ARG A 97 -4.88 -21.61 -2.28
N PRO A 98 -4.07 -21.78 -3.34
CA PRO A 98 -2.90 -20.94 -3.54
C PRO A 98 -3.32 -19.48 -3.80
N ALA A 99 -2.41 -18.54 -3.59
CA ALA A 99 -2.60 -17.15 -3.98
C ALA A 99 -1.34 -16.57 -4.62
N LEU A 100 -1.54 -15.66 -5.57
CA LEU A 100 -0.54 -14.68 -5.97
C LEU A 100 -0.87 -13.38 -5.23
N GLU A 101 -0.21 -13.15 -4.11
CA GLU A 101 -0.45 -11.99 -3.25
C GLU A 101 0.39 -10.79 -3.71
N THR A 102 -0.21 -9.60 -3.74
CA THR A 102 0.49 -8.34 -4.06
C THR A 102 0.70 -7.55 -2.78
N VAL A 103 1.91 -7.65 -2.22
CA VAL A 103 2.35 -6.92 -1.03
C VAL A 103 2.68 -5.49 -1.41
N GLN A 104 1.95 -4.52 -0.87
CA GLN A 104 2.09 -3.11 -1.22
C GLN A 104 2.83 -2.35 -0.11
N ALA A 105 3.84 -1.56 -0.47
CA ALA A 105 4.66 -0.78 0.44
C ALA A 105 4.45 0.72 0.22
N TYR A 106 3.88 1.38 1.22
CA TYR A 106 3.60 2.80 1.24
C TYR A 106 4.50 3.53 2.24
N ILE A 107 4.85 4.78 1.93
CA ILE A 107 5.60 5.66 2.81
C ILE A 107 4.72 6.82 3.24
N SER A 108 4.69 7.10 4.55
CA SER A 108 4.20 8.36 5.10
C SER A 108 5.40 9.14 5.63
N ASP A 109 5.64 10.34 5.09
CA ASP A 109 6.51 11.33 5.71
C ASP A 109 5.76 11.99 6.87
N LEU A 110 6.24 11.87 8.12
CA LEU A 110 5.45 12.26 9.28
C LEU A 110 5.41 13.79 9.46
N THR A 111 6.48 14.49 9.09
CA THR A 111 6.59 15.95 9.22
C THR A 111 7.22 16.53 7.96
N THR A 112 6.45 17.36 7.26
CA THR A 112 6.83 17.91 5.95
C THR A 112 6.86 19.43 6.00
N SER A 113 7.82 20.06 5.33
CA SER A 113 7.93 21.53 5.26
C SER A 113 6.77 22.19 4.51
N VAL A 114 6.11 21.44 3.65
CA VAL A 114 4.92 21.81 2.88
C VAL A 114 3.89 20.70 2.98
N THR A 115 2.60 21.03 2.90
CA THR A 115 1.53 20.03 3.00
C THR A 115 1.69 18.94 1.93
N TRP A 116 1.72 17.69 2.38
CA TRP A 116 1.94 16.54 1.51
C TRP A 116 0.88 15.45 1.69
N ALA A 117 0.92 14.48 0.78
CA ALA A 117 0.08 13.30 0.82
C ALA A 117 0.23 12.54 2.15
N GLU A 118 -0.85 11.92 2.60
CA GLU A 118 -0.84 11.14 3.84
C GLU A 118 0.01 9.86 3.75
N GLN A 119 0.02 9.24 2.58
CA GLN A 119 0.84 8.08 2.23
C GLN A 119 1.00 8.02 0.70
N GLU A 120 2.09 7.41 0.23
CA GLU A 120 2.35 7.16 -1.19
C GLU A 120 2.92 5.76 -1.38
N LEU A 121 2.40 5.00 -2.35
CA LEU A 121 2.96 3.72 -2.77
C LEU A 121 4.36 3.97 -3.35
N LYS A 122 5.38 3.30 -2.81
CA LYS A 122 6.77 3.37 -3.31
C LYS A 122 7.23 2.07 -3.94
N GLY A 123 6.58 0.95 -3.63
CA GLY A 123 6.88 -0.33 -4.26
C GLY A 123 5.81 -1.38 -3.98
N PHE A 124 5.87 -2.47 -4.73
CA PHE A 124 5.08 -3.66 -4.46
C PHE A 124 5.85 -4.89 -4.91
N THR A 125 5.57 -6.02 -4.27
CA THR A 125 6.12 -7.33 -4.65
C THR A 125 4.97 -8.32 -4.80
N GLN A 126 5.00 -9.11 -5.86
CA GLN A 126 4.07 -10.23 -6.04
C GLN A 126 4.73 -11.52 -5.59
N VAL A 127 4.03 -12.30 -4.79
CA VAL A 127 4.55 -13.56 -4.25
C VAL A 127 3.48 -14.64 -4.32
N GLU A 128 3.87 -15.80 -4.82
CA GLU A 128 3.04 -17.00 -4.76
C GLU A 128 3.16 -17.61 -3.36
N ILE A 129 2.02 -17.95 -2.77
CA ILE A 129 1.96 -18.56 -1.44
C ILE A 129 0.98 -19.75 -1.45
N ALA A 130 1.51 -20.93 -1.14
CA ALA A 130 0.75 -22.17 -1.12
C ALA A 130 -0.19 -22.25 0.09
N PRO A 131 -1.24 -23.09 0.06
CA PRO A 131 -2.10 -23.32 1.23
C PRO A 131 -1.30 -23.75 2.46
N GLY A 132 -1.53 -23.09 3.60
CA GLY A 132 -0.85 -23.38 4.87
C GLY A 132 0.60 -22.87 4.96
N GLU A 133 1.14 -22.28 3.91
CA GLU A 133 2.50 -21.75 3.88
C GLU A 133 2.60 -20.44 4.67
N SER A 134 3.75 -20.23 5.31
CA SER A 134 4.18 -18.93 5.81
C SER A 134 5.57 -18.61 5.26
N LEU A 135 5.75 -17.39 4.74
CA LEU A 135 7.02 -16.96 4.17
C LEU A 135 7.30 -15.50 4.50
N ASP A 136 8.58 -15.16 4.58
CA ASP A 136 9.07 -13.81 4.80
C ASP A 136 9.28 -13.12 3.44
N VAL A 137 8.60 -11.99 3.23
CA VAL A 137 8.71 -11.17 2.01
C VAL A 137 9.62 -9.99 2.30
N HIS A 138 10.67 -9.85 1.49
CA HIS A 138 11.56 -8.70 1.53
C HIS A 138 11.00 -7.53 0.73
N LEU A 139 11.10 -6.33 1.31
CA LEU A 139 10.69 -5.07 0.72
C LEU A 139 11.88 -4.11 0.78
N SER A 140 12.10 -3.39 -0.30
CA SER A 140 13.23 -2.49 -0.45
C SER A 140 12.77 -1.20 -1.10
N VAL A 141 12.91 -0.08 -0.38
CA VAL A 141 12.50 1.25 -0.85
C VAL A 141 13.70 2.19 -0.81
N PRO A 142 14.21 2.68 -1.95
CA PRO A 142 15.30 3.66 -1.94
C PRO A 142 14.89 4.93 -1.19
N ALA A 143 15.73 5.43 -0.28
CA ALA A 143 15.45 6.64 0.48
C ALA A 143 15.21 7.87 -0.43
N ALA A 144 15.86 7.90 -1.60
CA ALA A 144 15.64 8.91 -2.65
C ALA A 144 14.17 8.99 -3.15
N GLN A 145 13.37 7.94 -2.98
CA GLN A 145 11.95 7.91 -3.37
C GLN A 145 11.02 8.44 -2.26
N CYS A 146 11.51 8.56 -1.03
CA CYS A 146 10.84 9.18 0.12
C CYS A 146 10.93 10.72 0.03
N SER A 147 10.54 11.27 -1.11
CA SER A 147 10.68 12.69 -1.43
C SER A 147 9.33 13.40 -1.53
N LEU A 148 9.36 14.71 -1.27
CA LEU A 148 8.27 15.63 -1.54
C LEU A 148 8.69 16.68 -2.57
N VAL A 149 7.75 17.53 -2.98
CA VAL A 149 8.02 18.71 -3.83
C VAL A 149 7.85 19.96 -2.98
N THR A 150 8.92 20.75 -2.84
CA THR A 150 8.92 22.00 -2.05
C THR A 150 8.15 23.13 -2.75
N ALA A 151 7.92 24.24 -2.03
CA ALA A 151 7.29 25.44 -2.58
C ALA A 151 8.03 26.03 -3.81
N ASP A 152 9.34 25.78 -3.91
CA ASP A 152 10.19 26.20 -5.05
C ASP A 152 10.19 25.19 -6.21
N ASN A 153 9.27 24.22 -6.23
CA ASN A 153 9.16 23.14 -7.22
C ASN A 153 10.40 22.24 -7.30
N ARG A 154 11.07 22.02 -6.17
CA ARG A 154 12.22 21.09 -6.08
C ARG A 154 11.79 19.78 -5.46
N ARG A 155 12.10 18.65 -6.10
CA ARG A 155 11.95 17.33 -5.49
C ARG A 155 13.13 17.06 -4.56
N VAL A 156 12.85 16.89 -3.28
CA VAL A 156 13.88 16.70 -2.24
C VAL A 156 13.44 15.61 -1.25
N VAL A 157 14.41 14.96 -0.62
CA VAL A 157 14.21 14.14 0.56
C VAL A 157 14.51 15.02 1.77
N GLU A 158 13.54 15.19 2.65
CA GLU A 158 13.74 15.90 3.91
C GLU A 158 14.21 14.90 4.97
N ALA A 159 15.21 15.30 5.78
CA ALA A 159 15.61 14.49 6.92
C ALA A 159 14.49 14.53 7.96
N GLY A 160 14.12 13.38 8.52
CA GLY A 160 12.96 13.29 9.39
C GLY A 160 12.50 11.88 9.67
N GLU A 161 11.37 11.78 10.35
CA GLU A 161 10.71 10.52 10.68
C GLU A 161 9.73 10.13 9.57
N PHE A 162 9.79 8.86 9.19
CA PHE A 162 8.95 8.25 8.18
C PHE A 162 8.29 7.00 8.75
N MET A 163 7.15 6.62 8.16
CA MET A 163 6.46 5.38 8.46
C MET A 163 6.40 4.54 7.19
N LEU A 164 6.97 3.34 7.24
CA LEU A 164 6.72 2.29 6.27
C LEU A 164 5.40 1.62 6.63
N ARG A 165 4.46 1.58 5.68
CA ARG A 165 3.17 0.91 5.82
C ARG A 165 3.08 -0.21 4.79
N VAL A 166 2.74 -1.42 5.23
CA VAL A 166 2.72 -2.60 4.37
C VAL A 166 1.39 -3.33 4.53
N GLY A 167 0.72 -3.63 3.43
CA GLY A 167 -0.53 -4.35 3.46
C GLY A 167 -1.06 -4.72 2.07
N PRO A 168 -2.28 -5.26 2.01
CA PRO A 168 -2.89 -5.73 0.76
C PRO A 168 -3.57 -4.61 -0.03
N SER A 169 -3.68 -3.38 0.51
CA SER A 169 -4.30 -2.23 -0.15
C SER A 169 -3.87 -0.90 0.52
N SER A 170 -4.38 0.23 0.01
CA SER A 170 -4.13 1.55 0.62
C SER A 170 -4.93 1.80 1.90
N ARG A 171 -5.82 0.88 2.31
CA ARG A 171 -6.59 0.99 3.55
C ARG A 171 -5.68 0.82 4.76
N ARG A 172 -5.60 1.86 5.59
CA ARG A 172 -4.68 1.90 6.73
C ARG A 172 -4.98 0.85 7.78
N GLU A 173 -6.25 0.54 7.98
CA GLU A 173 -6.74 -0.50 8.88
C GLU A 173 -6.30 -1.91 8.47
N GLN A 174 -5.84 -2.09 7.23
CA GLN A 174 -5.30 -3.36 6.70
C GLN A 174 -3.78 -3.37 6.61
N GLN A 175 -3.10 -2.30 7.05
CA GLN A 175 -1.66 -2.16 6.94
C GLN A 175 -0.97 -2.37 8.29
N LEU A 176 0.15 -3.10 8.26
CA LEU A 176 1.17 -3.04 9.30
C LEU A 176 1.99 -1.77 9.12
N SER A 177 2.58 -1.27 10.21
CA SER A 177 3.38 -0.05 10.18
C SER A 177 4.67 -0.19 11.00
N ALA A 178 5.79 0.28 10.45
CA ALA A 178 7.08 0.33 11.12
C ALA A 178 7.76 1.69 10.87
N GLY A 179 8.22 2.33 11.93
CA GLY A 179 8.89 3.63 11.87
C GLY A 179 10.35 3.51 11.46
N PHE A 180 10.84 4.50 10.73
CA PHE A 180 12.26 4.68 10.42
C PHE A 180 12.57 6.17 10.26
N ARG A 181 13.85 6.52 10.19
CA ARG A 181 14.33 7.90 10.07
C ARG A 181 15.27 8.00 8.88
N ILE A 182 15.11 9.05 8.08
CA ILE A 182 16.11 9.40 7.06
C ILE A 182 17.01 10.51 7.62
N GLY A 183 18.32 10.25 7.63
CA GLY A 183 19.34 11.23 7.99
C GLY A 183 19.77 12.08 6.78
N THR A 184 20.44 13.21 7.06
CA THR A 184 21.14 14.02 6.04
C THR A 184 22.30 13.29 5.40
#